data_AF-A0A373Q885-F1
#
_entry.id   AF-A0A373Q885-F1
#
_cell.length_a   1.000
_cell.length_b   1.000
_cell.length_c   1.000
_cell.angle_alpha   90.00
_cell.angle_beta   90.00
_cell.angle_gamma   90.00
#
_symmetry.space_group_name_H-M   'P 1'
#
loop_
_entity.id
_entity.type
_entity.pdbx_description
1 polymer ?
#
loop_
_entity_poly.entity_id
_entity_poly.type
_entity_poly.pdbx_seq_one_letter_code
_entity_poly.pdbx_strand_id
1 'polypeptide(L)'
;MSTKYYIHTQNKEFVEKYFFNEYRLVDEPCFGYEICIGRRSGGWKPLFNQHNDAYTSVKEMKEFLSIHSDKISIYDESERFITLNELEDELINWGEHQAVKYMKYNAQESDLDDIRFDISTKDDYDIKAPFDHIEYDKVIDKLAPELKTYRGHYTHDKDNYDFVSGWWSNPRPRGLLRRLFNELESSNE
;
A
#
# COMPACT_ATOMS: atom_id res chain seq x y z
N MET A 1 -11.22 -9.42 -7.14
CA MET A 1 -10.40 -8.52 -7.97
C MET A 1 -9.71 -7.54 -7.05
N SER A 2 -8.41 -7.34 -7.28
CA SER A 2 -7.67 -6.23 -6.68
C SER A 2 -7.54 -5.13 -7.73
N THR A 3 -7.48 -3.87 -7.30
CA THR A 3 -7.23 -2.74 -8.18
C THR A 3 -6.11 -1.90 -7.58
N LYS A 4 -5.07 -1.68 -8.39
CA LYS A 4 -3.92 -0.81 -8.07
C LYS A 4 -4.21 0.64 -8.49
N TYR A 5 -3.77 1.59 -7.69
CA TYR A 5 -3.78 3.02 -8.00
C TYR A 5 -2.37 3.57 -7.93
N TYR A 6 -2.00 4.43 -8.88
CA TYR A 6 -0.64 4.91 -9.00
C TYR A 6 -0.55 6.34 -9.53
N ILE A 7 0.52 7.01 -9.14
CA ILE A 7 0.99 8.24 -9.76
C ILE A 7 1.77 7.88 -11.01
N HIS A 8 1.54 8.61 -12.09
CA HIS A 8 2.38 8.69 -13.26
C HIS A 8 2.95 10.11 -13.41
N THR A 9 4.24 10.20 -13.76
CA THR A 9 4.89 11.46 -14.11
C THR A 9 6.08 11.22 -15.03
N GLN A 10 6.42 12.20 -15.86
CA GLN A 10 7.67 12.19 -16.64
C GLN A 10 8.79 13.02 -15.99
N ASN A 11 8.50 13.63 -14.83
CA ASN A 11 9.43 14.53 -14.16
C ASN A 11 10.43 13.74 -13.30
N LYS A 12 11.63 13.52 -13.84
CA LYS A 12 12.71 12.82 -13.14
C LYS A 12 13.13 13.50 -11.84
N GLU A 13 13.28 14.82 -11.82
CA GLU A 13 13.72 15.55 -10.62
C GLU A 13 12.72 15.41 -9.47
N PHE A 14 11.42 15.44 -9.80
CA PHE A 14 10.35 15.20 -8.84
C PHE A 14 10.43 13.81 -8.22
N VAL A 15 10.59 12.79 -9.06
CA VAL A 15 10.65 11.38 -8.62
C VAL A 15 11.91 11.09 -7.80
N GLU A 16 13.07 11.60 -8.22
CA GLU A 16 14.32 11.44 -7.47
C GLU A 16 14.27 12.16 -6.11
N LYS A 17 13.48 13.23 -5.98
CA LYS A 17 13.33 13.97 -4.73
C LYS A 17 12.41 13.27 -3.72
N TYR A 18 11.28 12.75 -4.18
CA TYR A 18 10.20 12.28 -3.29
C TYR A 18 10.03 10.76 -3.25
N PHE A 19 10.53 10.04 -4.26
CA PHE A 19 10.27 8.62 -4.46
C PHE A 19 11.54 7.86 -4.87
N PHE A 20 12.71 8.25 -4.35
CA PHE A 20 13.98 7.65 -4.76
C PHE A 20 14.01 6.12 -4.56
N ASN A 21 14.16 5.35 -5.65
CA ASN A 21 14.03 3.89 -5.70
C ASN A 21 12.65 3.32 -5.31
N GLU A 22 11.60 4.14 -5.35
CA GLU A 22 10.22 3.76 -5.04
C GLU A 22 9.30 3.89 -6.27
N TYR A 23 9.88 3.81 -7.47
CA TYR A 23 9.20 3.93 -8.74
C TYR A 23 9.58 2.81 -9.71
N ARG A 24 8.75 2.60 -10.73
CA ARG A 24 9.05 1.77 -11.90
C ARG A 24 9.08 2.63 -13.16
N LEU A 25 10.01 2.34 -14.06
CA LEU A 25 9.95 2.87 -15.42
C LEU A 25 8.87 2.11 -16.19
N VAL A 26 8.00 2.85 -16.85
CA VAL A 26 6.88 2.31 -17.61
C VAL A 26 6.79 3.02 -18.96
N ASP A 27 6.30 2.31 -19.98
CA ASP A 27 6.04 2.86 -21.31
C ASP A 27 4.59 3.31 -21.50
N GLU A 28 3.67 2.87 -20.63
CA GLU A 28 2.25 3.20 -20.64
C GLU A 28 1.85 4.07 -19.43
N PRO A 29 0.92 5.04 -19.59
CA PRO A 29 0.28 5.47 -20.84
C PRO A 29 1.23 6.24 -21.78
N CYS A 30 2.40 6.63 -21.26
CA CYS A 30 3.55 7.10 -22.02
C CYS A 30 4.82 6.87 -21.19
N PHE A 31 5.99 6.91 -21.83
CA PHE A 31 7.27 6.71 -21.14
C PHE A 31 7.42 7.63 -19.92
N GLY A 32 7.54 7.05 -18.73
CA GLY A 32 7.57 7.79 -17.48
C GLY A 32 7.81 6.91 -16.26
N TYR A 33 7.44 7.46 -15.11
CA TYR A 33 7.64 6.89 -13.80
C TYR A 33 6.30 6.55 -13.16
N GLU A 34 6.12 5.28 -12.78
CA GLU A 34 4.98 4.80 -12.01
C GLU A 34 5.35 4.68 -10.53
N ILE A 35 4.56 5.32 -9.66
CA ILE A 35 4.68 5.23 -8.21
C ILE A 35 3.35 4.71 -7.65
N CYS A 36 3.37 3.54 -7.02
CA CYS A 36 2.15 2.90 -6.50
C CYS A 36 1.67 3.65 -5.25
N ILE A 37 0.45 4.19 -5.28
CA ILE A 37 -0.20 4.84 -4.12
C ILE A 37 -0.73 3.78 -3.16
N GLY A 38 -1.39 2.78 -3.72
CA GLY A 38 -2.06 1.75 -2.92
C GLY A 38 -2.91 0.81 -3.76
N ARG A 39 -3.52 -0.15 -3.08
CA ARG A 39 -4.35 -1.18 -3.66
C ARG A 39 -5.61 -1.36 -2.83
N ARG A 40 -6.70 -1.67 -3.52
CA ARG A 40 -7.88 -2.26 -2.89
C ARG A 40 -8.05 -3.70 -3.33
N SER A 41 -8.67 -4.50 -2.47
CA SER A 41 -9.13 -5.84 -2.80
C SER A 41 -10.48 -6.07 -2.14
N GLY A 42 -11.32 -6.89 -2.76
CA GLY A 42 -12.58 -7.31 -2.15
C GLY A 42 -12.32 -8.08 -0.86
N GLY A 43 -12.98 -7.71 0.22
CA GLY A 43 -12.80 -8.35 1.53
C GLY A 43 -11.60 -7.84 2.34
N TRP A 44 -10.83 -6.87 1.83
CA TRP A 44 -9.71 -6.25 2.54
C TRP A 44 -9.92 -4.75 2.69
N LYS A 45 -9.39 -4.18 3.77
CA LYS A 45 -9.21 -2.73 3.85
C LYS A 45 -8.27 -2.26 2.72
N PRO A 46 -8.38 -1.01 2.28
CA PRO A 46 -7.38 -0.40 1.40
C PRO A 46 -5.99 -0.49 2.02
N LEU A 47 -5.00 -0.80 1.19
CA LEU A 47 -3.61 -0.82 1.60
C LEU A 47 -2.83 0.24 0.83
N PHE A 48 -2.20 1.15 1.56
CA PHE A 48 -1.41 2.24 1.01
C PHE A 48 0.08 1.90 1.05
N ASN A 49 0.82 2.41 0.07
CA ASN A 49 2.27 2.37 0.11
C ASN A 49 2.80 3.52 0.96
N GLN A 50 3.76 3.20 1.82
CA GLN A 50 4.46 4.21 2.59
C GLN A 50 5.59 4.82 1.75
N HIS A 51 5.62 6.15 1.66
CA HIS A 51 6.59 6.92 0.90
C HIS A 51 7.22 7.99 1.81
N ASN A 52 8.22 7.62 2.61
CA ASN A 52 8.68 8.46 3.74
C ASN A 52 9.13 9.88 3.35
N ASP A 53 9.66 10.07 2.15
CA ASP A 53 10.09 11.38 1.67
C ASP A 53 8.92 12.22 1.08
N ALA A 54 7.73 11.63 0.90
CA ALA A 54 6.53 12.25 0.36
C ALA A 54 5.36 12.33 1.37
N TYR A 55 4.95 11.19 1.93
CA TYR A 55 3.85 11.06 2.89
C TYR A 55 3.89 9.75 3.70
N THR A 56 3.36 9.81 4.91
CA THR A 56 3.27 8.66 5.84
C THR A 56 1.85 8.41 6.36
N SER A 57 0.87 9.19 5.92
CA SER A 57 -0.55 9.05 6.25
C SER A 57 -1.44 9.36 5.06
N VAL A 58 -2.70 8.91 5.09
CA VAL A 58 -3.67 9.20 4.02
C VAL A 58 -3.92 10.70 3.90
N LYS A 59 -3.96 11.41 5.03
CA LYS A 59 -4.11 12.87 5.03
C LYS A 59 -2.94 13.55 4.29
N GLU A 60 -1.71 13.22 4.63
CA GLU A 60 -0.51 13.76 3.97
C GLU A 60 -0.46 13.39 2.49
N MET A 61 -0.86 12.16 2.13
CA MET A 61 -0.96 11.72 0.74
C MET A 61 -1.94 12.61 -0.05
N LYS A 62 -3.14 12.86 0.46
CA LYS A 62 -4.12 13.74 -0.21
C LYS A 62 -3.58 15.15 -0.41
N GLU A 63 -2.95 15.71 0.62
CA GLU A 63 -2.33 17.04 0.55
C GLU A 63 -1.19 17.07 -0.48
N PHE A 64 -0.31 16.07 -0.47
CA PHE A 64 0.79 15.93 -1.43
C PHE A 64 0.30 15.84 -2.87
N LEU A 65 -0.69 14.98 -3.14
CA LEU A 65 -1.29 14.81 -4.47
C LEU A 65 -1.95 16.11 -4.96
N SER A 66 -2.61 16.85 -4.06
CA SER A 66 -3.24 18.13 -4.40
C SER A 66 -2.20 19.21 -4.75
N ILE A 67 -1.14 19.33 -3.94
CA ILE A 67 -0.08 20.35 -4.13
C ILE A 67 0.69 20.12 -5.42
N HIS A 68 0.84 18.87 -5.85
CA HIS A 68 1.63 18.47 -7.02
C HIS A 68 0.79 18.06 -8.22
N SER A 69 -0.50 18.39 -8.23
CA SER A 69 -1.45 18.04 -9.29
C SER A 69 -1.07 18.55 -10.69
N ASP A 70 -0.21 19.57 -10.79
CA ASP A 70 0.36 20.08 -12.04
C ASP A 70 1.49 19.21 -12.62
N LYS A 71 2.11 18.36 -11.78
CA LYS A 71 3.29 17.55 -12.11
C LYS A 71 3.01 16.07 -12.23
N ILE A 72 1.85 15.63 -11.75
CA ILE A 72 1.49 14.23 -11.64
C ILE A 72 0.14 13.98 -12.29
N SER A 73 -0.08 12.74 -12.68
CA SER A 73 -1.38 12.22 -13.08
C SER A 73 -1.65 10.95 -12.29
N ILE A 74 -2.91 10.69 -11.94
CA ILE A 74 -3.29 9.52 -11.16
C ILE A 74 -4.04 8.57 -12.09
N TYR A 75 -3.68 7.29 -12.02
CA TYR A 75 -4.28 6.24 -12.83
C TYR A 75 -4.69 5.05 -11.97
N ASP A 76 -5.72 4.34 -12.42
CA ASP A 76 -6.03 3.00 -11.93
C ASP A 76 -5.33 1.92 -12.77
N GLU A 77 -5.42 0.66 -12.34
CA GLU A 77 -4.79 -0.49 -13.01
C GLU A 77 -5.27 -0.72 -14.45
N SER A 78 -6.40 -0.12 -14.85
CA SER A 78 -6.91 -0.17 -16.23
C SER A 78 -6.44 1.02 -17.08
N GLU A 79 -5.42 1.76 -16.61
CA GLU A 79 -4.85 2.95 -17.27
C GLU A 79 -5.86 4.09 -17.44
N ARG A 80 -6.95 4.06 -16.67
CA ARG A 80 -7.91 5.16 -16.64
C ARG A 80 -7.38 6.27 -15.75
N PHE A 81 -7.31 7.48 -16.30
CA PHE A 81 -7.04 8.69 -15.53
C PHE A 81 -8.15 8.91 -14.51
N ILE A 82 -7.79 9.17 -13.26
CA ILE A 82 -8.73 9.46 -12.18
C ILE A 82 -8.37 10.75 -11.46
N THR A 83 -9.40 11.42 -10.95
CA THR A 83 -9.27 12.60 -10.10
C THR A 83 -8.97 12.22 -8.65
N LEU A 84 -8.53 13.18 -7.84
CA LEU A 84 -8.34 12.97 -6.40
C LEU A 84 -9.64 12.57 -5.69
N ASN A 85 -10.78 13.09 -6.13
CA ASN A 85 -12.10 12.73 -5.59
C ASN A 85 -12.45 11.27 -5.93
N GLU A 86 -12.21 10.85 -7.16
CA GLU A 86 -12.41 9.44 -7.55
C GLU A 86 -11.44 8.51 -6.81
N LEU A 87 -10.19 8.92 -6.60
CA LEU A 87 -9.27 8.15 -5.75
C LEU A 87 -9.78 8.02 -4.31
N GLU A 88 -10.36 9.09 -3.77
CA GLU A 88 -10.95 9.08 -2.44
C GLU A 88 -12.13 8.11 -2.36
N ASP A 89 -13.06 8.16 -3.30
CA ASP A 89 -14.22 7.27 -3.32
C ASP A 89 -13.86 5.81 -3.61
N GLU A 90 -12.95 5.59 -4.55
CA GLU A 90 -12.64 4.25 -5.04
C GLU A 90 -11.57 3.54 -4.23
N LEU A 91 -10.61 4.24 -3.62
CA LEU A 91 -9.55 3.62 -2.80
C LEU A 91 -9.73 3.95 -1.32
N ILE A 92 -9.81 5.22 -0.94
CA ILE A 92 -9.75 5.62 0.48
C ILE A 92 -10.99 5.14 1.24
N ASN A 93 -12.18 5.48 0.71
CA ASN A 93 -13.47 5.17 1.33
C ASN A 93 -13.95 3.75 0.98
N TRP A 94 -13.20 3.00 0.19
CA TRP A 94 -13.55 1.65 -0.26
C TRP A 94 -13.87 0.69 0.88
N GLY A 95 -13.10 0.74 1.96
CA GLY A 95 -13.32 -0.11 3.13
C GLY A 95 -14.64 0.20 3.85
N GLU A 96 -15.00 1.49 3.92
CA GLU A 96 -16.24 1.95 4.57
C GLU A 96 -17.48 1.60 3.76
N HIS A 97 -17.35 1.52 2.44
CA HIS A 97 -18.42 1.11 1.53
C HIS A 97 -18.69 -0.40 1.51
N GLN A 98 -17.87 -1.20 2.20
CA GLN A 98 -18.07 -2.65 2.28
C GLN A 98 -18.89 -3.05 3.50
N ALA A 99 -19.79 -4.01 3.30
CA ALA A 99 -20.54 -4.61 4.40
C ALA A 99 -19.59 -5.36 5.35
N VAL A 100 -19.70 -5.06 6.65
CA VAL A 100 -18.96 -5.78 7.69
C VAL A 100 -19.44 -7.22 7.74
N LYS A 101 -18.50 -8.17 7.63
CA LYS A 101 -18.76 -9.60 7.81
C LYS A 101 -17.97 -10.12 8.99
N TYR A 102 -18.56 -11.03 9.74
CA TYR A 102 -17.91 -11.75 10.82
C TYR A 102 -17.35 -13.04 10.24
N MET A 103 -16.06 -13.29 10.44
CA MET A 103 -15.34 -14.36 9.76
C MET A 103 -14.70 -15.30 10.79
N LYS A 104 -14.87 -16.61 10.61
CA LYS A 104 -14.31 -17.66 11.47
C LYS A 104 -13.27 -18.44 10.69
N TYR A 105 -12.11 -18.69 11.30
CA TYR A 105 -11.04 -19.46 10.68
C TYR A 105 -11.47 -20.92 10.47
N ASN A 106 -11.31 -21.41 9.25
CA ASN A 106 -11.60 -22.79 8.89
C ASN A 106 -10.30 -23.60 8.81
N ALA A 107 -9.92 -24.23 9.92
CA ALA A 107 -8.70 -25.05 9.98
C ALA A 107 -8.74 -26.32 9.13
N GLN A 108 -9.93 -26.79 8.71
CA GLN A 108 -10.05 -28.01 7.91
C GLN A 108 -9.78 -27.75 6.43
N GLU A 109 -10.15 -26.56 5.95
CA GLU A 109 -9.96 -26.15 4.55
C GLU A 109 -8.75 -25.23 4.34
N SER A 110 -8.11 -24.79 5.43
CA SER A 110 -6.88 -23.99 5.35
C SER A 110 -5.66 -24.86 5.14
N ASP A 111 -4.74 -24.38 4.31
CA ASP A 111 -3.41 -24.97 4.12
C ASP A 111 -2.32 -23.88 4.07
N LEU A 112 -1.09 -24.28 3.71
CA LEU A 112 0.08 -23.39 3.65
C LEU A 112 -0.05 -22.27 2.61
N ASP A 113 -0.83 -22.50 1.55
CA ASP A 113 -0.96 -21.58 0.42
C ASP A 113 -2.27 -20.78 0.49
N ASP A 114 -3.28 -21.30 1.20
CA ASP A 114 -4.61 -20.72 1.23
C ASP A 114 -5.25 -20.80 2.63
N ILE A 115 -5.31 -19.65 3.29
CA ILE A 115 -5.93 -19.50 4.60
C ILE A 115 -7.41 -19.18 4.42
N ARG A 116 -8.28 -20.09 4.88
CA ARG A 116 -9.73 -20.01 4.68
C ARG A 116 -10.46 -19.46 5.90
N PHE A 117 -11.42 -18.59 5.61
CA PHE A 117 -12.37 -18.07 6.58
C PHE A 117 -13.80 -18.21 6.06
N ASP A 118 -14.68 -18.72 6.92
CA ASP A 118 -16.11 -18.84 6.65
C ASP A 118 -16.89 -17.69 7.26
N ILE A 119 -18.01 -17.32 6.62
CA ILE A 119 -18.95 -16.34 7.18
C ILE A 119 -19.57 -16.94 8.44
N SER A 120 -19.48 -16.19 9.53
CA SER A 120 -20.00 -16.55 10.84
C SER A 120 -20.87 -15.43 11.42
N THR A 121 -21.15 -15.51 12.72
CA THR A 121 -22.00 -14.60 13.47
C THR A 121 -21.18 -13.65 14.32
N LYS A 122 -21.82 -12.56 14.78
CA LYS A 122 -21.21 -11.58 15.68
C LYS A 122 -20.77 -12.18 17.03
N ASP A 123 -21.38 -13.28 17.44
CA ASP A 123 -21.12 -13.90 18.74
C ASP A 123 -20.01 -14.97 18.68
N ASP A 124 -19.65 -15.43 17.48
CA ASP A 124 -18.59 -16.42 17.27
C ASP A 124 -17.80 -16.14 15.99
N TYR A 125 -16.81 -15.25 16.08
CA TYR A 125 -15.92 -14.91 14.96
C TYR A 125 -14.50 -14.70 15.46
N ASP A 126 -13.53 -14.82 14.54
CA ASP A 126 -12.11 -14.62 14.84
C ASP A 126 -11.61 -13.26 14.33
N ILE A 127 -12.15 -12.79 13.19
CA ILE A 127 -11.81 -11.51 12.59
C ILE A 127 -13.00 -10.93 11.81
N LYS A 128 -13.00 -9.61 11.56
CA LYS A 128 -14.00 -8.95 10.70
C LYS A 128 -13.44 -8.70 9.30
N ALA A 129 -14.28 -8.84 8.28
CA ALA A 129 -14.02 -8.31 6.94
C ALA A 129 -14.77 -6.98 6.74
N PRO A 130 -14.22 -5.98 6.02
CA PRO A 130 -12.93 -6.01 5.33
C PRO A 130 -11.75 -6.19 6.28
N PHE A 131 -10.86 -7.12 5.93
CA PHE A 131 -9.74 -7.51 6.78
C PHE A 131 -8.75 -6.35 6.89
N ASP A 132 -8.38 -6.05 8.13
CA ASP A 132 -7.25 -5.21 8.48
C ASP A 132 -5.97 -6.04 8.39
N HIS A 133 -4.94 -5.55 7.70
CA HIS A 133 -3.75 -6.36 7.39
C HIS A 133 -2.98 -6.72 8.66
N ILE A 134 -2.96 -5.82 9.66
CA ILE A 134 -2.25 -6.03 10.92
C ILE A 134 -3.06 -6.96 11.83
N GLU A 135 -4.38 -6.77 11.92
CA GLU A 135 -5.25 -7.68 12.67
C GLU A 135 -5.19 -9.09 12.09
N TYR A 136 -5.24 -9.21 10.76
CA TYR A 136 -5.14 -10.48 10.05
C TYR A 136 -3.87 -11.23 10.43
N ASP A 137 -2.69 -10.60 10.31
CA ASP A 137 -1.42 -11.23 10.66
C ASP A 137 -1.38 -11.72 12.12
N LYS A 138 -1.95 -10.93 13.06
CA LYS A 138 -2.03 -11.31 14.48
C LYS A 138 -2.97 -12.49 14.72
N VAL A 139 -4.10 -12.54 14.01
CA VAL A 139 -5.07 -13.65 14.11
C VAL A 139 -4.44 -14.93 13.57
N ILE A 140 -3.74 -14.87 12.43
CA ILE A 140 -3.04 -16.03 11.88
C ILE A 140 -1.91 -16.50 12.80
N ASP A 141 -1.12 -15.58 13.38
CA ASP A 141 -0.10 -15.94 14.38
C ASP A 141 -0.66 -16.76 15.54
N LYS A 142 -1.89 -16.43 15.96
CA LYS A 142 -2.53 -17.07 17.09
C LYS A 142 -3.17 -18.40 16.72
N LEU A 143 -3.83 -18.47 15.56
CA LEU A 143 -4.67 -19.60 15.17
C LEU A 143 -3.92 -20.65 14.36
N ALA A 144 -2.90 -20.25 13.62
CA ALA A 144 -2.14 -21.11 12.71
C ALA A 144 -0.66 -20.67 12.62
N PRO A 145 0.09 -20.71 13.75
CA PRO A 145 1.49 -20.27 13.79
C PRO A 145 2.44 -21.05 12.87
N GLU A 146 2.03 -22.23 12.41
CA GLU A 146 2.71 -23.05 11.42
C GLU A 146 2.60 -22.49 9.99
N LEU A 147 1.55 -21.71 9.70
CA LEU A 147 1.29 -21.12 8.39
C LEU A 147 2.02 -19.77 8.23
N LYS A 148 3.31 -19.71 8.60
CA LYS A 148 4.11 -18.46 8.48
C LYS A 148 4.21 -18.03 7.03
N THR A 149 3.31 -17.13 6.62
CA THR A 149 3.34 -16.47 5.32
C THR A 149 4.37 -15.34 5.33
N TYR A 150 4.84 -14.95 4.13
CA TYR A 150 5.62 -13.74 3.96
C TYR A 150 4.76 -12.53 4.33
N ARG A 151 5.08 -11.86 5.44
CA ARG A 151 4.32 -10.72 5.94
C ARG A 151 4.89 -9.40 5.44
N GLY A 152 4.00 -8.53 4.98
CA GLY A 152 4.36 -7.15 4.74
C GLY A 152 4.75 -6.47 6.05
N HIS A 153 5.62 -5.47 5.97
CA HIS A 153 5.85 -4.56 7.08
C HIS A 153 4.70 -3.56 7.13
N TYR A 154 3.60 -3.98 7.77
CA TYR A 154 2.38 -3.20 7.88
C TYR A 154 2.40 -2.24 9.06
N THR A 155 1.86 -1.04 8.86
CA THR A 155 1.69 0.00 9.88
C THR A 155 0.30 0.62 9.76
N HIS A 156 -0.19 1.23 10.83
CA HIS A 156 -1.35 2.11 10.75
C HIS A 156 -0.90 3.56 10.75
N ASP A 157 -1.59 4.40 9.99
CA ASP A 157 -1.57 5.83 10.27
C ASP A 157 -2.49 6.18 11.48
N LYS A 158 -2.55 7.46 11.82
CA LYS A 158 -3.34 7.96 12.95
C LYS A 158 -4.85 7.74 12.80
N ASP A 159 -5.34 7.56 11.57
CA ASP A 159 -6.75 7.41 11.24
C ASP A 159 -7.09 5.91 10.97
N ASN A 160 -6.16 5.00 11.31
CA ASN A 160 -6.27 3.55 11.20
C ASN A 160 -6.37 3.05 9.74
N TYR A 161 -5.73 3.75 8.80
CA TYR A 161 -5.48 3.21 7.46
C TYR A 161 -4.24 2.32 7.45
N ASP A 162 -4.27 1.27 6.64
CA ASP A 162 -3.18 0.29 6.56
C ASP A 162 -2.13 0.76 5.55
N PHE A 163 -0.88 0.78 5.98
CA PHE A 163 0.28 1.10 5.16
C PHE A 163 1.21 -0.09 5.06
N VAL A 164 1.96 -0.18 3.96
CA VAL A 164 3.03 -1.16 3.75
C VAL A 164 4.31 -0.48 3.31
N SER A 165 5.43 -0.88 3.91
CA SER A 165 6.77 -0.45 3.50
C SER A 165 7.49 -1.56 2.75
N GLY A 166 8.38 -1.20 1.81
CA GLY A 166 9.28 -2.15 1.18
C GLY A 166 8.70 -3.03 0.07
N TRP A 167 7.37 -3.03 -0.15
CA TRP A 167 6.72 -3.99 -1.06
C TRP A 167 7.04 -3.74 -2.55
N TRP A 168 7.40 -2.50 -2.93
CA TRP A 168 7.80 -2.15 -4.30
C TRP A 168 9.25 -1.66 -4.43
N SER A 169 9.94 -1.49 -3.31
CA SER A 169 11.25 -0.81 -3.24
C SER A 169 12.45 -1.75 -3.13
N ASN A 170 12.34 -3.01 -3.55
CA ASN A 170 13.50 -3.90 -3.67
C ASN A 170 13.68 -4.44 -5.09
N PRO A 171 14.76 -4.00 -5.76
CA PRO A 171 15.96 -4.83 -5.71
C PRO A 171 17.10 -4.16 -4.95
N ARG A 172 17.13 -4.35 -3.63
CA ARG A 172 18.22 -4.05 -2.68
C ARG A 172 18.65 -2.57 -2.54
N PRO A 173 18.98 -2.12 -1.31
CA PRO A 173 19.43 -0.76 -1.09
C PRO A 173 20.82 -0.53 -1.71
N ARG A 174 20.88 0.16 -2.85
CA ARG A 174 22.04 1.01 -3.18
C ARG A 174 21.91 2.42 -2.57
N GLY A 175 20.79 2.71 -1.90
CA GLY A 175 20.46 4.05 -1.37
C GLY A 175 21.09 4.40 -0.03
N LEU A 176 21.38 3.42 0.85
CA LEU A 176 22.02 3.70 2.15
C LEU A 176 23.47 4.19 1.98
N LEU A 177 24.13 3.80 0.90
CA LEU A 177 25.48 4.27 0.56
C LEU A 177 25.50 5.72 0.09
N ARG A 178 24.43 6.24 -0.54
CA ARG A 178 24.45 7.59 -1.14
C ARG A 178 24.35 8.72 -0.12
N ARG A 179 23.59 8.54 0.98
CA ARG A 179 23.59 9.53 2.09
C ARG A 179 24.94 9.55 2.82
N LEU A 180 25.55 8.39 3.06
CA LEU A 180 26.88 8.29 3.67
C LEU A 180 28.00 8.86 2.77
N PHE A 181 27.92 8.67 1.44
CA PHE A 181 28.93 9.22 0.51
C PHE A 181 28.85 10.75 0.40
N ASN A 182 27.65 11.33 0.35
CA ASN A 182 27.51 12.79 0.28
C ASN A 182 27.92 13.49 1.58
N GLU A 183 27.68 12.86 2.75
CA GLU A 183 28.16 13.39 4.03
C GLU A 183 29.70 13.31 4.14
N LEU A 184 30.32 12.23 3.66
CA LEU A 184 31.78 12.07 3.64
C LEU A 184 32.51 13.01 2.67
N GLU A 185 31.91 13.32 1.50
CA GLU A 185 32.48 14.29 0.55
C GLU A 185 32.33 15.74 1.04
N SER A 186 31.28 16.06 1.81
CA SER A 186 31.09 17.40 2.38
C SER A 186 31.95 17.70 3.61
N SER A 187 32.60 16.69 4.19
CA SER A 187 33.50 16.82 5.35
C SER A 187 34.99 16.91 4.99
N ASN A 188 35.33 16.94 3.70
CA ASN A 188 36.71 16.99 3.19
C ASN A 188 37.04 18.28 2.38
N GLU A 189 36.30 19.37 2.59
CA GLU A 189 36.72 20.72 2.19
C GLU A 189 37.18 21.56 3.40
#